data_AF-A0A1P8Q2E2-F1
#
_entry.id   AF-A0A1P8Q2E2-F1
#
_cell.length_a   1.000
_cell.length_b   1.000
_cell.length_c   1.000
_cell.angle_alpha   90.00
_cell.angle_beta   90.00
_cell.angle_gamma   90.00
#
_symmetry.space_group_name_H-M   'P 1'
#
loop_
_entity.id
_entity.type
_entity.pdbx_description
1 polymer ?
#
loop_
_entity_poly.entity_id
_entity_poly.type
_entity_poly.pdbx_seq_one_letter_code
_entity_poly.pdbx_strand_id
1 'polypeptide(L)'
;MNDVNVFKELVDLKNRDHLSYENIGDAAGCVKSTVQKWFVKSHHVDERYLWGIANGVGDNRFKLAVLCYQTKLPSAMLNILSKYNSNSFSMLVGTQIEDADSDTAIVRLIQELSKPKPDELEIASCTNEMLDTGIMMILSAFETLNEYKIPIHRAVLERSYQGARS
;
A
#
# COMPACT_ATOMS: atom_id res chain seq x y z
N MET A 1 -18.87 8.02 5.69
CA MET A 1 -18.21 6.77 5.23
C MET A 1 -16.88 7.17 4.63
N ASN A 2 -15.79 6.77 5.27
CA ASN A 2 -14.42 7.09 4.88
C ASN A 2 -13.83 5.98 3.98
N ASP A 3 -14.62 5.34 3.13
CA ASP A 3 -14.12 4.20 2.35
C ASP A 3 -13.32 4.67 1.14
N VAL A 4 -12.32 3.88 0.75
CA VAL A 4 -11.52 4.17 -0.44
C VAL A 4 -12.33 3.90 -1.70
N ASN A 5 -12.48 4.93 -2.54
CA ASN A 5 -12.98 4.76 -3.90
C ASN A 5 -11.82 4.38 -4.83
N VAL A 6 -11.53 3.08 -4.93
CA VAL A 6 -10.39 2.58 -5.71
C VAL A 6 -10.49 2.93 -7.20
N PHE A 7 -11.70 3.04 -7.75
CA PHE A 7 -11.86 3.45 -9.15
C PHE A 7 -11.50 4.92 -9.36
N LYS A 8 -11.87 5.80 -8.42
CA LYS A 8 -11.42 7.19 -8.44
C LYS A 8 -9.89 7.27 -8.34
N GLU A 9 -9.27 6.51 -7.44
CA GLU A 9 -7.81 6.47 -7.32
C GLU A 9 -7.14 5.94 -8.60
N LEU A 10 -7.78 5.04 -9.34
CA LEU A 10 -7.31 4.59 -10.66
C LEU A 10 -7.43 5.70 -11.73
N VAL A 11 -8.48 6.51 -11.69
CA VAL A 11 -8.61 7.70 -12.54
C VAL A 11 -7.51 8.71 -12.22
N ASP A 12 -7.27 8.96 -10.93
CA ASP A 12 -6.23 9.88 -10.47
C ASP A 12 -4.83 9.39 -10.84
N LEU A 13 -4.56 8.08 -10.71
CA LEU A 13 -3.34 7.43 -11.20
C LEU A 13 -3.14 7.67 -12.70
N LYS A 14 -4.16 7.35 -13.51
CA LYS A 14 -4.10 7.52 -14.96
C LYS A 14 -3.75 8.97 -15.33
N ASN A 15 -4.33 9.94 -14.63
CA ASN A 15 -4.10 11.36 -14.90
C ASN A 15 -2.72 11.82 -14.43
N ARG A 16 -2.28 11.40 -13.24
CA ARG A 16 -0.99 11.75 -12.64
C ARG A 16 0.19 11.25 -13.49
N ASP A 17 0.09 10.02 -13.98
CA ASP A 17 1.19 9.35 -14.71
C ASP A 17 0.98 9.37 -16.24
N HIS A 18 -0.04 10.09 -16.71
CA HIS A 18 -0.42 10.19 -18.13
C HIS A 18 -0.60 8.83 -18.83
N LEU A 19 -1.08 7.83 -18.11
CA LEU A 19 -1.21 6.46 -18.62
C LEU A 19 -2.26 6.40 -19.74
N SER A 20 -1.91 5.68 -20.80
CA SER A 20 -2.88 5.26 -21.81
C SER A 20 -3.70 4.07 -21.30
N TYR A 21 -4.86 3.83 -21.92
CA TYR A 21 -5.64 2.61 -21.66
C TYR A 21 -4.89 1.32 -22.03
N GLU A 22 -3.90 1.42 -22.91
CA GLU A 22 -3.03 0.31 -23.29
C GLU A 22 -2.05 -0.01 -22.17
N ASN A 23 -1.37 1.00 -21.59
CA ASN A 23 -0.48 0.79 -20.45
C ASN A 23 -1.20 0.13 -19.26
N ILE A 24 -2.42 0.59 -18.95
CA ILE A 24 -3.24 -0.02 -17.90
C ILE A 24 -3.65 -1.45 -18.29
N GLY A 25 -3.95 -1.69 -19.56
CA GLY A 25 -4.29 -3.01 -20.09
C GLY A 25 -3.15 -4.00 -19.95
N ASP A 26 -1.94 -3.60 -20.33
CA ASP A 26 -0.73 -4.40 -20.21
C ASP A 26 -0.44 -4.76 -18.74
N ALA A 27 -0.53 -3.78 -17.84
CA ALA A 27 -0.37 -4.02 -16.40
C ALA A 27 -1.46 -4.94 -15.83
N ALA A 28 -2.70 -4.80 -16.30
CA ALA A 28 -3.83 -5.65 -15.90
C ALA A 28 -3.84 -7.04 -16.58
N GLY A 29 -3.00 -7.27 -17.60
CA GLY A 29 -3.05 -8.47 -18.43
C GLY A 29 -4.34 -8.59 -19.25
N CYS A 30 -4.87 -7.47 -19.76
CA CYS A 30 -6.10 -7.45 -20.55
C CYS A 30 -6.04 -6.46 -21.72
N VAL A 31 -6.96 -6.62 -22.68
CA VAL A 31 -7.01 -5.75 -23.86
C VAL A 31 -7.49 -4.33 -23.54
N LYS A 32 -6.95 -3.34 -24.24
CA LYS A 32 -7.31 -1.90 -24.16
C LYS A 32 -8.82 -1.64 -24.17
N SER A 33 -9.59 -2.39 -24.97
CA SER A 33 -11.05 -2.20 -25.08
C SER A 33 -11.80 -2.56 -23.79
N THR A 34 -11.26 -3.47 -22.98
CA THR A 34 -11.78 -3.77 -21.64
C THR A 34 -11.56 -2.59 -20.71
N VAL A 35 -10.34 -2.04 -20.70
CA VAL A 35 -10.01 -0.86 -19.91
C VAL A 35 -10.87 0.33 -20.30
N GLN A 36 -11.05 0.61 -21.59
CA GLN A 36 -11.93 1.68 -22.07
C GLN A 36 -13.37 1.55 -21.53
N LYS A 37 -13.91 0.32 -21.43
CA LYS A 37 -15.24 0.11 -20.84
C LYS A 37 -15.28 0.53 -19.37
N TRP A 38 -14.22 0.28 -18.59
CA TRP A 38 -14.12 0.73 -17.20
C TRP A 38 -14.25 2.24 -17.07
N PHE A 39 -13.54 2.99 -17.92
CA PHE A 39 -13.49 4.45 -17.84
C PHE A 39 -14.71 5.15 -18.44
N VAL A 40 -15.29 4.61 -19.52
CA VAL A 40 -16.33 5.32 -20.29
C VAL A 40 -17.74 4.79 -20.00
N LYS A 41 -17.88 3.54 -19.58
CA LYS A 41 -19.19 2.89 -19.42
C LYS A 41 -19.47 2.50 -17.98
N SER A 42 -18.67 1.62 -17.40
CA SER A 42 -18.99 1.01 -16.10
C SER A 42 -18.58 1.85 -14.90
N HIS A 43 -17.62 2.77 -15.05
CA HIS A 43 -17.01 3.53 -13.95
C HIS A 43 -16.57 2.61 -12.80
N HIS A 44 -16.04 1.45 -13.19
CA HIS A 44 -15.75 0.34 -12.29
C HIS A 44 -14.70 -0.58 -12.92
N VAL A 45 -13.80 -1.08 -12.09
CA VAL A 45 -12.77 -2.08 -12.40
C VAL A 45 -12.98 -3.28 -11.47
N ASP A 46 -12.89 -4.48 -12.03
CA ASP A 46 -12.99 -5.72 -11.26
C ASP A 46 -11.74 -5.90 -10.38
N GLU A 47 -11.95 -6.33 -9.14
CA GLU A 47 -10.92 -6.49 -8.11
C GLU A 47 -9.73 -7.32 -8.59
N ARG A 48 -9.96 -8.33 -9.43
CA ARG A 48 -8.92 -9.23 -9.94
C ARG A 48 -7.80 -8.50 -10.71
N TYR A 49 -8.08 -7.30 -11.23
CA TYR A 49 -7.12 -6.52 -12.00
C TYR A 49 -6.33 -5.52 -11.15
N LEU A 50 -6.80 -5.18 -9.95
CA LEU A 50 -6.27 -4.06 -9.16
C LEU A 50 -4.78 -4.24 -8.83
N TRP A 51 -4.38 -5.42 -8.33
CA TRP A 51 -2.97 -5.69 -8.02
C TRP A 51 -2.09 -5.80 -9.26
N GLY A 52 -2.63 -6.29 -10.38
CA GLY A 52 -1.91 -6.29 -11.66
C GLY A 52 -1.55 -4.87 -12.08
N ILE A 53 -2.55 -3.98 -12.05
CA ILE A 53 -2.35 -2.55 -12.35
C ILE A 53 -1.35 -1.92 -11.37
N ALA A 54 -1.58 -2.09 -10.06
CA ALA A 54 -0.76 -1.46 -9.03
C ALA A 54 0.71 -1.91 -9.09
N ASN A 55 0.97 -3.18 -9.37
CA ASN A 55 2.33 -3.70 -9.50
C ASN A 55 2.97 -3.38 -10.85
N GLY A 56 2.20 -3.41 -11.94
CA GLY A 56 2.71 -3.15 -13.29
C GLY A 56 3.05 -1.68 -13.53
N VAL A 57 2.31 -0.76 -12.92
CA VAL A 57 2.57 0.68 -13.00
C VAL A 57 3.62 1.11 -11.97
N GLY A 58 3.64 0.46 -10.80
CA GLY A 58 4.63 0.73 -9.75
C GLY A 58 4.31 1.92 -8.84
N ASP A 59 3.14 2.55 -8.98
CA ASP A 59 2.75 3.72 -8.19
C ASP A 59 2.30 3.33 -6.76
N ASN A 60 3.01 3.84 -5.76
CA ASN A 60 2.77 3.54 -4.34
C ASN A 60 1.45 4.10 -3.80
N ARG A 61 0.96 5.22 -4.35
CA ARG A 61 -0.33 5.78 -3.96
C ARG A 61 -1.48 4.83 -4.33
N PHE A 62 -1.45 4.28 -5.54
CA PHE A 62 -2.46 3.36 -6.02
C PHE A 62 -2.34 2.00 -5.34
N LYS A 63 -1.11 1.51 -5.07
CA LYS A 63 -0.92 0.31 -4.23
C LYS A 63 -1.56 0.47 -2.86
N LEU A 64 -1.36 1.60 -2.20
CA LEU A 64 -1.98 1.90 -0.92
C LEU A 64 -3.51 1.99 -1.03
N ALA A 65 -4.02 2.60 -2.09
CA ALA A 65 -5.46 2.63 -2.35
C ALA A 65 -6.06 1.24 -2.50
N VAL A 66 -5.41 0.35 -3.25
CA VAL A 66 -5.82 -1.06 -3.40
C VAL A 66 -5.77 -1.79 -2.06
N LEU A 67 -4.70 -1.62 -1.29
CA LEU A 67 -4.58 -2.22 0.04
C LEU A 67 -5.74 -1.79 0.94
N CYS A 68 -5.96 -0.48 1.10
CA CYS A 68 -7.01 0.04 1.95
C CYS A 68 -8.41 -0.38 1.49
N TYR A 69 -8.65 -0.43 0.18
CA TYR A 69 -9.92 -0.90 -0.37
C TYR A 69 -10.20 -2.36 0.02
N GLN A 70 -9.21 -3.25 -0.11
CA GLN A 70 -9.39 -4.68 0.18
C GLN A 70 -9.46 -4.99 1.68
N THR A 71 -8.72 -4.25 2.50
CA THR A 71 -8.72 -4.43 3.96
C THR A 71 -9.79 -3.60 4.67
N LYS A 72 -10.58 -2.82 3.92
CA LYS A 72 -11.59 -1.89 4.45
C LYS A 72 -11.01 -0.85 5.41
N LEU A 73 -9.76 -0.46 5.18
CA LEU A 73 -9.15 0.66 5.90
C LEU A 73 -9.69 1.99 5.38
N PRO A 74 -9.79 3.01 6.25
CA PRO A 74 -10.34 4.29 5.86
C PRO A 74 -9.39 5.04 4.90
N SER A 75 -9.97 5.86 4.03
CA SER A 75 -9.29 6.72 3.07
C SER A 75 -8.36 7.75 3.73
N ALA A 76 -8.53 8.01 5.03
CA ALA A 76 -7.59 8.79 5.82
C ALA A 76 -6.17 8.18 5.82
N MET A 77 -6.05 6.84 5.75
CA MET A 77 -4.75 6.16 5.67
C MET A 77 -3.96 6.52 4.42
N LEU A 78 -4.63 6.95 3.35
CA LEU A 78 -3.95 7.33 2.12
C LEU A 78 -3.04 8.56 2.31
N ASN A 79 -3.23 9.33 3.39
CA ASN A 79 -2.41 10.49 3.72
C ASN A 79 -1.04 10.11 4.30
N ILE A 80 -0.78 8.84 4.62
CA ILE A 80 0.53 8.44 5.14
C ILE A 80 1.68 8.78 4.18
N LEU A 81 1.41 8.74 2.87
CA LEU A 81 2.37 9.08 1.82
C LEU A 81 2.70 10.58 1.76
N SER A 82 1.94 11.47 2.40
CA SER A 82 2.29 12.89 2.48
C SER A 82 3.28 13.21 3.61
N LYS A 83 3.52 12.25 4.53
CA LYS A 83 4.46 12.43 5.65
C LYS A 83 5.93 12.45 5.20
N TYR A 84 6.26 11.81 4.07
CA TYR A 84 7.64 11.60 3.63
C TYR A 84 7.82 11.81 2.12
N ASN A 85 9.00 12.27 1.70
CA ASN A 85 9.35 12.38 0.29
C ASN A 85 9.37 11.02 -0.40
N SER A 86 8.92 10.97 -1.66
CA SER A 86 8.63 9.74 -2.41
C SER A 86 9.85 8.96 -2.93
N ASN A 87 11.08 9.30 -2.54
CA ASN A 87 12.26 8.52 -2.93
C ASN A 87 12.51 7.38 -1.94
N SER A 88 13.07 6.27 -2.42
CA SER A 88 13.25 5.04 -1.63
C SER A 88 14.03 5.26 -0.33
N PHE A 89 15.07 6.08 -0.36
CA PHE A 89 15.88 6.40 0.82
C PHE A 89 15.11 7.20 1.86
N SER A 90 14.40 8.26 1.47
CA SER A 90 13.56 9.05 2.37
C SER A 90 12.42 8.21 2.97
N MET A 91 11.81 7.33 2.19
CA MET A 91 10.81 6.39 2.70
C MET A 91 11.40 5.40 3.70
N LEU A 92 12.62 4.90 3.47
CA LEU A 92 13.29 3.98 4.39
C LEU A 92 13.68 4.67 5.71
N VAL A 93 14.16 5.91 5.65
CA VAL A 93 14.41 6.74 6.84
C VAL A 93 13.11 6.99 7.61
N GLY A 94 12.03 7.37 6.92
CA GLY A 94 10.71 7.54 7.56
C GLY A 94 10.23 6.25 8.20
N THR A 95 10.46 5.10 7.56
CA THR A 95 10.12 3.78 8.11
C THR A 95 10.85 3.51 9.44
N GLN A 96 12.13 3.88 9.58
CA GLN A 96 12.85 3.71 10.84
C GLN A 96 12.32 4.60 11.97
N ILE A 97 11.85 5.81 11.63
CA ILE A 97 11.24 6.71 12.61
C ILE A 97 9.91 6.13 13.10
N GLU A 98 9.04 5.72 12.17
CA GLU A 98 7.75 5.11 12.50
C GLU A 98 7.94 3.78 13.26
N ASP A 99 8.96 2.99 12.93
CA ASP A 99 9.30 1.74 13.66
C ASP A 99 9.61 2.00 15.14
N ALA A 100 10.43 3.01 15.44
CA ALA A 100 10.73 3.40 16.82
C ALA A 100 9.50 3.92 17.58
N ASP A 101 8.62 4.67 16.90
CA ASP A 101 7.36 5.12 17.47
C ASP A 101 6.42 3.92 17.72
N SER A 102 6.40 2.94 16.82
CA SER A 102 5.61 1.71 16.93
C SER A 102 6.06 0.80 18.08
N ASP A 103 7.36 0.71 18.35
CA ASP A 103 7.89 -0.01 19.52
C ASP A 103 7.32 0.59 20.81
N THR A 104 7.27 1.92 20.88
CA THR A 104 6.65 2.64 22.01
C THR A 104 5.15 2.36 22.08
N ALA A 105 4.45 2.36 20.93
CA ALA A 105 3.03 2.02 20.83
C ALA A 105 2.74 0.58 21.31
N ILE A 106 3.58 -0.38 20.96
CA ILE A 106 3.44 -1.79 21.39
C ILE A 106 3.58 -1.90 22.89
N VAL A 107 4.57 -1.23 23.51
CA VAL A 107 4.73 -1.23 24.97
C VAL A 107 3.50 -0.62 25.65
N ARG A 108 2.99 0.52 25.16
CA ARG A 108 1.76 1.16 25.65
C ARG A 108 0.56 0.23 25.51
N LEU A 109 0.40 -0.42 24.36
CA LEU A 109 -0.68 -1.34 24.10
C LEU A 109 -0.64 -2.57 25.02
N ILE A 110 0.54 -3.13 25.27
CA ILE A 110 0.71 -4.24 26.23
C ILE A 110 0.25 -3.80 27.63
N GLN A 111 0.65 -2.60 28.07
CA GLN A 111 0.23 -2.06 29.36
C GLN A 111 -1.29 -1.83 29.40
N GLU A 112 -1.87 -1.25 28.35
CA GLU A 112 -3.30 -0.97 28.28
C GLU A 112 -4.15 -2.25 28.32
N LEU A 113 -3.77 -3.25 27.52
CA LEU A 113 -4.45 -4.55 27.46
C LEU A 113 -4.29 -5.36 28.75
N SER A 114 -3.31 -5.04 29.59
CA SER A 114 -3.13 -5.68 30.91
C SER A 114 -4.10 -5.16 31.98
N LYS A 115 -4.80 -4.04 31.72
CA LYS A 115 -5.73 -3.44 32.70
C LYS A 115 -7.02 -4.26 32.79
N PRO A 116 -7.69 -4.29 33.97
CA PRO A 116 -9.01 -4.92 34.11
C PRO A 116 -10.09 -4.28 33.22
N LYS A 117 -9.92 -2.99 32.87
CA LYS A 117 -10.79 -2.24 31.96
C LYS A 117 -9.92 -1.35 31.06
N PRO A 118 -9.48 -1.85 29.90
CA PRO A 118 -8.67 -1.09 28.95
C PRO A 118 -9.43 0.12 28.37
N ASP A 119 -8.70 1.18 28.01
CA ASP A 119 -9.21 2.32 27.26
C ASP A 119 -9.19 2.04 25.75
N GLU A 120 -10.38 2.00 25.13
CA GLU A 120 -10.55 1.76 23.70
C GLU A 120 -9.86 2.81 22.82
N LEU A 121 -9.76 4.06 23.29
CA LEU A 121 -9.10 5.14 22.54
C LEU A 121 -7.59 4.93 22.51
N GLU A 122 -7.00 4.50 23.62
CA GLU A 122 -5.57 4.20 23.71
C GLU A 122 -5.22 2.98 22.86
N ILE A 123 -6.06 1.93 22.90
CA ILE A 123 -5.92 0.75 22.04
C ILE A 123 -5.96 1.16 20.55
N ALA A 124 -6.94 1.99 20.17
CA ALA A 124 -7.08 2.47 18.79
C ALA A 124 -5.86 3.30 18.36
N SER A 125 -5.37 4.20 19.22
CA SER A 125 -4.17 5.00 18.95
C SER A 125 -2.95 4.11 18.70
N CYS A 126 -2.65 3.20 19.62
CA CYS A 126 -1.48 2.33 19.51
C CYS A 126 -1.57 1.42 18.28
N THR A 127 -2.77 0.89 17.98
CA THR A 127 -2.98 0.05 16.80
C THR A 127 -2.80 0.84 15.50
N ASN A 128 -3.21 2.12 15.46
CA ASN A 128 -3.00 2.97 14.29
C ASN A 128 -1.51 3.25 14.04
N GLU A 129 -0.72 3.51 15.10
CA GLU A 129 0.75 3.68 15.00
C GLU A 129 1.41 2.41 14.43
N MET A 130 0.96 1.22 14.84
CA MET A 130 1.42 -0.06 14.28
C MET A 130 1.04 -0.23 12.81
N LEU A 131 -0.20 0.13 12.43
CA LEU A 131 -0.67 0.04 11.05
C LEU A 131 0.10 1.00 10.13
N ASP A 132 0.33 2.23 10.56
CA ASP A 132 1.09 3.24 9.82
C ASP A 132 2.49 2.72 9.51
N THR A 133 3.18 2.19 10.52
CA THR A 133 4.52 1.60 10.38
C THR A 133 4.53 0.44 9.41
N GLY A 134 3.63 -0.54 9.59
CA GLY A 134 3.56 -1.71 8.72
C GLY A 134 3.30 -1.35 7.26
N ILE A 135 2.42 -0.37 7.01
CA ILE A 135 2.14 0.13 5.67
C ILE A 135 3.37 0.83 5.07
N MET A 136 4.04 1.70 5.84
CA MET A 136 5.25 2.39 5.39
C MET A 136 6.37 1.40 5.03
N MET A 137 6.58 0.36 5.83
CA MET A 137 7.55 -0.70 5.54
C MET A 137 7.26 -1.39 4.20
N ILE A 138 5.99 -1.77 3.97
CA ILE A 138 5.56 -2.44 2.73
C ILE A 138 5.80 -1.52 1.52
N LEU A 139 5.37 -0.26 1.61
CA LEU A 139 5.49 0.70 0.51
C LEU A 139 6.96 1.07 0.23
N SER A 140 7.78 1.20 1.27
CA SER A 140 9.23 1.40 1.14
C SER A 140 9.88 0.22 0.43
N ALA A 141 9.57 -1.01 0.83
CA ALA A 141 10.09 -2.21 0.17
C ALA A 141 9.68 -2.25 -1.32
N PHE A 142 8.43 -1.92 -1.64
CA PHE A 142 7.97 -1.83 -3.02
C PHE A 142 8.70 -0.75 -3.82
N GLU A 143 8.91 0.44 -3.25
CA GLU A 143 9.63 1.54 -3.91
C GLU A 143 11.08 1.13 -4.22
N THR A 144 11.78 0.59 -3.23
CA THR A 144 13.16 0.12 -3.40
C THR A 144 13.25 -0.96 -4.49
N LEU A 145 12.37 -1.96 -4.48
CA LEU A 145 12.41 -3.00 -5.51
C LEU A 145 12.10 -2.44 -6.90
N ASN A 146 11.17 -1.48 -7.00
CA ASN A 146 10.79 -0.85 -8.26
C ASN A 146 11.95 -0.02 -8.84
N GLU A 147 12.60 0.82 -8.03
CA GLU A 147 13.72 1.67 -8.44
C GLU A 147 14.87 0.85 -9.08
N TYR A 148 15.15 -0.32 -8.52
CA TYR A 148 16.19 -1.23 -9.01
C TYR A 148 15.68 -2.27 -10.01
N LYS A 149 14.41 -2.19 -10.43
CA LYS A 149 13.75 -3.12 -11.37
C LYS A 149 13.85 -4.59 -10.93
N ILE A 150 13.80 -4.83 -9.62
CA ILE A 150 13.85 -6.17 -9.04
C ILE A 150 12.41 -6.68 -8.90
N PRO A 151 12.05 -7.80 -9.55
CA PRO A 151 10.72 -8.37 -9.39
C PRO A 151 10.50 -8.84 -7.95
N ILE A 152 9.40 -8.42 -7.32
CA ILE A 152 9.13 -8.75 -5.92
C ILE A 152 9.09 -10.26 -5.65
N HIS A 153 8.50 -11.04 -6.54
CA HIS A 153 8.45 -12.49 -6.40
C HIS A 153 9.86 -13.09 -6.32
N ARG A 154 10.81 -12.53 -7.08
CA ARG A 154 12.20 -12.95 -7.04
C ARG A 154 12.82 -12.60 -5.68
N ALA A 155 12.67 -11.35 -5.23
CA ALA A 155 13.23 -10.90 -3.96
C ALA A 155 12.72 -11.70 -2.76
N VAL A 156 11.42 -12.02 -2.72
CA VAL A 156 10.81 -12.79 -1.62
C VAL A 156 11.22 -14.28 -1.67
N LEU A 157 11.35 -14.86 -2.86
CA LEU A 157 11.72 -16.26 -3.03
C LEU A 157 13.22 -16.52 -2.77
N GLU A 158 14.11 -15.57 -3.05
CA GLU A 158 15.54 -15.71 -2.71
C GLU A 158 15.74 -15.92 -1.18
N ARG A 159 14.86 -15.37 -0.34
CA ARG A 159 14.85 -15.57 1.12
C ARG A 159 14.52 -17.01 1.53
N SER A 160 13.64 -17.70 0.80
CA SER A 160 13.25 -19.08 1.08
C SER A 160 14.38 -20.07 0.76
N TYR A 161 15.22 -19.77 -0.23
CA TYR A 161 16.38 -20.59 -0.58
C TYR A 161 17.56 -20.44 0.38
N GLN A 162 17.72 -19.29 1.03
CA GLN A 162 18.78 -19.08 2.04
C GLN A 162 18.42 -19.74 3.37
N GLY A 163 17.16 -19.67 3.82
CA GLY A 163 16.70 -20.35 5.04
C GLY A 163 16.65 -21.89 4.94
N ALA A 164 16.63 -22.44 3.72
CA ALA A 164 16.74 -23.89 3.48
C ALA A 164 18.20 -24.41 3.48
N ARG A 165 19.19 -23.51 3.59
CA ARG A 165 20.63 -23.82 3.62
C ARG A 165 21.28 -23.55 4.98
N SER A 166 20.55 -22.96 5.92
CA SER A 166 20.91 -22.82 7.34
C SER A 166 20.29 -23.93 8.17
#